data_AF-A0A813GKJ6-F1
#
_entry.id   AF-A0A813GKJ6-F1
#
_cell.length_a   1.000
_cell.length_b   1.000
_cell.length_c   1.000
_cell.angle_alpha   90.00
_cell.angle_beta   90.00
_cell.angle_gamma   90.00
#
_symmetry.space_group_name_H-M   'P 1'
#
loop_
_entity.id
_entity.type
_entity.pdbx_description
1 polymer ?
#
loop_
_entity_poly.entity_id
_entity_poly.type
_entity_poly.pdbx_seq_one_letter_code
_entity_poly.pdbx_strand_id
1 'polypeptide(L)'
;MESQPANLVVAVLDGDIVVAAPSRPLDKWADHDADVQVYNRCLVHEIAAGNYMVRNTKFARDFMFNWAGYFHKMPPGFSSSDNGAIHLAVMEAAQVEGYQTCYNMYRALNESVDHLDRYWDFVHCTKQALGPARAWKLPTGSLTAWPRFEFFAVDYQVFDQSASNEVGPVFHHGIKEDKLVTESYYGDLSQCKLNETNVLKSATELGEQASRVAEAYPEFFPQGSNCQQCPGKCMATFTCQPLLDAEEPRPAQVNGTNPYNFHFHLTHVPGSRAHSWGWSSFWKLR
;
A
#
# COMPACT_ATOMS: atom_id res chain seq x y z
N MET A 1 20.16 8.37 -0.42
CA MET A 1 19.45 9.67 -0.52
C MET A 1 20.30 10.86 -0.07
N GLU A 2 21.17 10.74 0.94
CA GLU A 2 21.97 11.86 1.46
C GLU A 2 22.91 12.53 0.44
N SER A 3 23.40 11.78 -0.57
CA SER A 3 24.22 12.31 -1.65
C SER A 3 23.44 12.87 -2.85
N GLN A 4 22.10 12.80 -2.81
CA GLN A 4 21.23 13.25 -3.91
C GLN A 4 20.65 14.63 -3.60
N PRO A 5 20.18 15.38 -4.64
CA PRO A 5 19.57 16.69 -4.43
C PRO A 5 18.40 16.64 -3.45
N ALA A 6 18.24 17.72 -2.68
CA ALA A 6 17.06 17.91 -1.84
C ALA A 6 15.79 17.88 -2.72
N ASN A 7 14.69 17.38 -2.15
CA ASN A 7 13.39 17.24 -2.82
C ASN A 7 13.34 16.28 -4.02
N LEU A 8 14.42 15.58 -4.37
CA LEU A 8 14.37 14.46 -5.32
C LEU A 8 13.33 13.42 -4.86
N VAL A 9 12.41 13.03 -5.74
CA VAL A 9 11.48 11.93 -5.48
C VAL A 9 12.09 10.64 -5.98
N VAL A 10 12.07 9.61 -5.13
CA VAL A 10 12.54 8.26 -5.43
C VAL A 10 11.36 7.33 -5.35
N ALA A 11 11.11 6.57 -6.42
CA ALA A 11 10.22 5.43 -6.40
C ALA A 11 11.04 4.16 -6.13
N VAL A 12 10.64 3.41 -5.11
CA VAL A 12 11.19 2.10 -4.79
C VAL A 12 10.24 1.06 -5.35
N LEU A 13 10.80 0.04 -6.00
CA LEU A 13 10.07 -1.02 -6.68
C LEU A 13 10.67 -2.38 -6.30
N ASP A 14 9.80 -3.35 -6.05
CA ASP A 14 10.19 -4.75 -5.91
C ASP A 14 10.61 -5.35 -7.25
N GLY A 15 11.41 -6.42 -7.18
CA GLY A 15 11.94 -7.10 -8.37
C GLY A 15 10.89 -7.87 -9.17
N ASP A 16 9.73 -8.17 -8.58
CA ASP A 16 8.62 -8.91 -9.19
C ASP A 16 7.46 -8.00 -9.61
N ILE A 17 7.81 -6.78 -10.03
CA ILE A 17 6.89 -5.80 -10.59
C ILE A 17 6.97 -5.79 -12.12
N VAL A 18 5.85 -5.53 -12.78
CA VAL A 18 5.75 -5.37 -14.23
C VAL A 18 5.08 -4.04 -14.56
N VAL A 19 5.60 -3.33 -15.57
CA VAL A 19 4.94 -2.16 -16.15
C VAL A 19 3.74 -2.64 -16.98
N ALA A 20 2.53 -2.24 -16.61
CA ALA A 20 1.30 -2.64 -17.29
C ALA A 20 0.70 -1.51 -18.16
N ALA A 21 0.98 -0.25 -17.83
CA ALA A 21 0.54 0.93 -18.59
C ALA A 21 1.72 1.85 -18.93
N PRO A 22 2.62 1.46 -19.87
CA PRO A 22 3.89 2.15 -20.10
C PRO A 22 3.76 3.58 -20.64
N SER A 23 2.60 3.96 -21.18
CA SER A 23 2.36 5.33 -21.68
C SER A 23 1.97 6.31 -20.59
N ARG A 24 1.71 5.86 -19.36
CA ARG A 24 1.25 6.73 -18.27
C ARG A 24 2.43 7.22 -17.43
N PRO A 25 2.56 8.54 -17.23
CA PRO A 25 3.60 9.09 -16.37
C PRO A 25 3.28 8.83 -14.90
N LEU A 26 4.30 8.95 -14.05
CA LEU A 26 4.16 8.82 -12.59
C LEU A 26 3.89 10.16 -11.89
N ASP A 27 3.70 11.23 -12.66
CA ASP A 27 3.59 12.61 -12.17
C ASP A 27 2.48 12.77 -11.13
N LYS A 28 1.34 12.04 -11.26
CA LYS A 28 0.26 12.00 -10.25
C LYS A 28 0.80 11.75 -8.83
N TRP A 29 1.78 10.87 -8.69
CA TRP A 29 2.36 10.48 -7.40
C TRP A 29 3.68 11.22 -7.13
N ALA A 30 4.48 11.50 -8.15
CA ALA A 30 5.75 12.23 -7.98
C ALA A 30 5.53 13.71 -7.56
N ASP A 31 4.48 14.34 -8.08
CA ASP A 31 4.12 15.72 -7.75
C ASP A 31 3.27 15.83 -6.46
N HIS A 32 2.87 14.69 -5.88
CA HIS A 32 2.15 14.69 -4.61
C HIS A 32 3.02 15.28 -3.49
N ASP A 33 2.42 16.10 -2.63
CA ASP A 33 3.15 16.94 -1.67
C ASP A 33 3.74 16.21 -0.47
N ALA A 34 3.52 14.89 -0.38
CA ALA A 34 3.96 14.04 0.71
C ALA A 34 5.47 13.75 0.66
N ASP A 35 6.10 13.70 1.82
CA ASP A 35 7.49 13.27 1.96
C ASP A 35 7.64 11.75 1.87
N VAL A 36 6.65 11.01 2.37
CA VAL A 36 6.58 9.55 2.33
C VAL A 36 5.21 9.14 1.81
N GLN A 37 5.19 8.25 0.83
CA GLN A 37 3.98 7.72 0.22
C GLN A 37 4.01 6.20 0.24
N VAL A 38 3.07 5.60 0.95
CA VAL A 38 2.83 4.15 1.03
C VAL A 38 1.41 3.84 0.58
N TYR A 39 1.06 2.57 0.39
CA TYR A 39 -0.29 2.20 -0.03
C TYR A 39 -0.78 0.93 0.64
N ASN A 40 -2.10 0.84 0.78
CA ASN A 40 -2.75 -0.38 1.22
C ASN A 40 -2.76 -1.39 0.08
N ARG A 41 -2.35 -2.63 0.36
CA ARG A 41 -2.49 -3.76 -0.57
C ARG A 41 -3.97 -4.03 -0.88
N CYS A 42 -4.28 -4.84 -1.88
CA CYS A 42 -5.64 -4.89 -2.42
C CYS A 42 -6.63 -5.71 -1.61
N LEU A 43 -6.31 -6.99 -1.35
CA LEU A 43 -7.22 -7.94 -0.67
C LEU A 43 -6.58 -8.54 0.59
N VAL A 44 -5.71 -7.75 1.23
CA VAL A 44 -5.14 -8.03 2.55
C VAL A 44 -5.06 -6.72 3.35
N HIS A 45 -5.00 -6.82 4.67
CA HIS A 45 -4.92 -5.64 5.54
C HIS A 45 -3.51 -5.01 5.61
N GLU A 46 -2.54 -5.51 4.84
CA GLU A 46 -1.17 -4.98 4.83
C GLU A 46 -1.04 -3.62 4.12
N ILE A 47 -0.09 -2.81 4.60
CA ILE A 47 0.57 -1.75 3.84
C ILE A 47 1.73 -2.40 3.10
N ALA A 48 1.90 -2.12 1.81
CA ALA A 48 2.99 -2.70 1.04
C ALA A 48 4.35 -2.08 1.40
N ALA A 49 5.39 -2.89 1.57
CA ALA A 49 6.78 -2.43 1.69
C ALA A 49 7.52 -2.42 0.35
N GLY A 50 7.12 -3.28 -0.60
CA GLY A 50 7.86 -3.47 -1.84
C GLY A 50 7.87 -2.27 -2.77
N ASN A 51 6.82 -1.44 -2.71
CA ASN A 51 6.67 -0.30 -3.58
C ASN A 51 6.23 0.95 -2.80
N TYR A 52 6.98 2.03 -2.91
CA TYR A 52 6.67 3.29 -2.23
C TYR A 52 7.37 4.46 -2.91
N MET A 53 6.97 5.68 -2.57
CA MET A 53 7.67 6.89 -3.01
C MET A 53 8.13 7.70 -1.80
N VAL A 54 9.35 8.24 -1.88
CA VAL A 54 9.91 9.12 -0.87
C VAL A 54 10.54 10.35 -1.52
N ARG A 55 10.27 11.52 -0.94
CA ARG A 55 10.91 12.78 -1.30
C ARG A 55 12.16 12.97 -0.45
N ASN A 56 13.24 13.49 -1.02
CA ASN A 56 14.50 13.69 -0.30
C ASN A 56 14.45 14.87 0.66
N THR A 57 13.74 14.67 1.77
CA THR A 57 13.64 15.56 2.91
C THR A 57 14.22 14.90 4.15
N LYS A 58 14.46 15.68 5.20
CA LYS A 58 14.98 15.13 6.46
C LYS A 58 13.99 14.11 7.05
N PHE A 59 12.69 14.45 7.05
CA PHE A 59 11.63 13.58 7.56
C PHE A 59 11.61 12.23 6.86
N ALA A 60 11.62 12.18 5.52
CA ALA A 60 11.60 10.91 4.80
C ALA A 60 12.83 10.04 5.10
N ARG A 61 14.01 10.65 5.24
CA ARG A 61 15.23 9.91 5.62
C ARG A 61 15.12 9.35 7.04
N ASP A 62 14.67 10.17 7.99
CA ASP A 62 14.45 9.73 9.38
C ASP A 62 13.41 8.59 9.44
N PHE A 63 12.31 8.69 8.68
CA PHE A 63 11.29 7.65 8.54
C PHE A 63 11.90 6.33 8.04
N MET A 64 12.66 6.37 6.95
CA MET A 64 13.29 5.17 6.39
C MET A 64 14.33 4.57 7.34
N PHE A 65 15.14 5.39 8.03
CA PHE A 65 16.09 4.89 9.01
C PHE A 65 15.38 4.24 10.20
N ASN A 66 14.28 4.82 10.68
CA ASN A 66 13.46 4.22 11.72
C ASN A 66 12.86 2.88 11.27
N TRP A 67 12.28 2.86 10.07
CA TRP A 67 11.70 1.65 9.50
C TRP A 67 12.75 0.54 9.31
N ALA A 68 13.92 0.86 8.75
CA ALA A 68 15.03 -0.09 8.62
C ALA A 68 15.51 -0.61 9.98
N GLY A 69 15.44 0.22 11.03
CA GLY A 69 15.76 -0.18 12.40
C GLY A 69 14.93 -1.34 12.95
N TYR A 70 13.74 -1.62 12.38
CA TYR A 70 12.94 -2.78 12.75
C TYR A 70 13.57 -4.10 12.34
N PHE A 71 14.56 -4.12 11.44
CA PHE A 71 15.38 -5.31 11.17
C PHE A 71 16.00 -5.88 12.45
N HIS A 72 16.48 -5.00 13.34
CA HIS A 72 17.05 -5.41 14.64
C HIS A 72 15.98 -5.70 15.71
N LYS A 73 14.71 -5.39 15.42
CA LYS A 73 13.56 -5.60 16.31
C LYS A 73 12.64 -6.72 15.81
N MET A 74 13.04 -7.46 14.78
CA MET A 74 12.25 -8.55 14.22
C MET A 74 12.00 -9.62 15.30
N PRO A 75 10.76 -10.09 15.44
CA PRO A 75 10.42 -11.13 16.41
C PRO A 75 10.89 -12.51 15.91
N PRO A 76 10.93 -13.54 16.78
CA PRO A 76 11.43 -14.87 16.40
C PRO A 76 10.49 -15.64 15.45
N GLY A 77 9.21 -15.27 15.38
CA GLY A 77 8.23 -15.88 14.47
C GLY A 77 8.05 -15.12 13.15
N PHE A 78 7.09 -15.57 12.34
CA PHE A 78 6.71 -14.91 11.10
C PHE A 78 6.19 -13.50 11.38
N SER A 79 6.80 -12.52 10.72
CA SER A 79 6.44 -11.10 10.86
C SER A 79 6.26 -10.39 9.52
N SER A 80 6.28 -11.13 8.40
CA SER A 80 6.33 -10.55 7.05
C SER A 80 7.47 -9.53 6.88
N SER A 81 8.60 -9.70 7.59
CA SER A 81 9.79 -8.84 7.52
C SER A 81 9.48 -7.33 7.54
N ASP A 82 9.80 -6.62 6.46
CA ASP A 82 9.60 -5.20 6.23
C ASP A 82 8.13 -4.82 6.00
N ASN A 83 7.37 -5.65 5.28
CA ASN A 83 5.91 -5.54 5.14
C ASN A 83 5.22 -5.47 6.50
N GLY A 84 5.60 -6.30 7.48
CA GLY A 84 5.04 -6.17 8.83
C GLY A 84 5.55 -4.93 9.56
N ALA A 85 6.85 -4.63 9.47
CA ALA A 85 7.45 -3.50 10.16
C ALA A 85 6.91 -2.13 9.72
N ILE A 86 6.53 -1.96 8.45
CA ILE A 86 6.10 -0.66 7.91
C ILE A 86 4.84 -0.14 8.61
N HIS A 87 3.96 -1.04 9.07
CA HIS A 87 2.78 -0.66 9.84
C HIS A 87 3.15 0.12 11.10
N LEU A 88 4.15 -0.37 11.83
CA LEU A 88 4.64 0.27 13.07
C LEU A 88 5.40 1.55 12.75
N ALA A 89 6.18 1.58 11.68
CA ALA A 89 6.88 2.80 11.24
C ALA A 89 5.89 3.92 10.87
N VAL A 90 4.81 3.59 10.16
CA VAL A 90 3.73 4.55 9.83
C VAL A 90 3.02 5.01 11.09
N MET A 91 2.66 4.10 12.01
CA MET A 91 2.01 4.47 13.27
C MET A 91 2.88 5.42 14.12
N GLU A 92 4.16 5.12 14.25
CA GLU A 92 5.12 5.91 15.01
C GLU A 92 5.32 7.30 14.41
N ALA A 93 5.45 7.37 13.07
CA ALA A 93 5.57 8.65 12.37
C ALA A 93 4.28 9.49 12.45
N ALA A 94 3.12 8.85 12.32
CA ALA A 94 1.82 9.49 12.39
C ALA A 94 1.37 9.80 13.83
N GLN A 95 2.11 9.34 14.85
CA GLN A 95 1.83 9.57 16.28
C GLN A 95 0.42 9.13 16.71
N VAL A 96 -0.08 8.02 16.14
CA VAL A 96 -1.41 7.48 16.48
C VAL A 96 -1.38 6.69 17.80
N GLU A 97 -2.50 6.71 18.53
CA GLU A 97 -2.70 5.91 19.73
C GLU A 97 -2.66 4.41 19.42
N GLY A 98 -2.40 3.61 20.44
CA GLY A 98 -2.35 2.15 20.30
C GLY A 98 -1.03 1.61 19.73
N TYR A 99 -0.06 2.47 19.37
CA TYR A 99 1.28 2.03 18.94
C TYR A 99 1.88 0.99 19.89
N GLN A 100 1.93 1.28 21.20
CA GLN A 100 2.55 0.36 22.16
C GLN A 100 1.81 -0.98 22.22
N THR A 101 0.48 -0.97 22.10
CA THR A 101 -0.34 -2.19 22.06
C THR A 101 0.02 -3.05 20.86
N CYS A 102 0.01 -2.47 19.65
CA CYS A 102 0.32 -3.21 18.43
C CYS A 102 1.80 -3.62 18.36
N TYR A 103 2.71 -2.79 18.87
CA TYR A 103 4.13 -3.12 18.97
C TYR A 103 4.38 -4.31 19.90
N ASN A 104 3.67 -4.40 21.03
CA ASN A 104 3.75 -5.54 21.92
C ASN A 104 3.27 -6.83 21.22
N MET A 105 2.21 -6.75 20.40
CA MET A 105 1.75 -7.89 19.60
C MET A 105 2.81 -8.33 18.59
N TYR A 106 3.40 -7.38 17.85
CA TYR A 106 4.49 -7.64 16.90
C TYR A 106 5.69 -8.33 17.57
N ARG A 107 6.14 -7.82 18.73
CA ARG A 107 7.26 -8.40 19.48
C ARG A 107 6.96 -9.80 20.04
N ALA A 108 5.69 -10.13 20.21
CA ALA A 108 5.25 -11.42 20.72
C ALA A 108 5.02 -12.48 19.62
N LEU A 109 5.22 -12.14 18.34
CA LEU A 109 5.10 -13.10 17.23
C LEU A 109 6.17 -14.18 17.35
N ASN A 110 5.74 -15.43 17.41
CA ASN A 110 6.61 -16.59 17.60
C ASN A 110 6.17 -17.83 16.80
N GLU A 111 5.14 -17.67 15.97
CA GLU A 111 4.56 -18.74 15.14
C GLU A 111 5.24 -18.80 13.77
N SER A 112 5.15 -19.94 13.08
CA SER A 112 5.69 -20.09 11.72
C SER A 112 4.78 -19.44 10.68
N VAL A 113 5.23 -19.41 9.43
CA VAL A 113 4.44 -18.95 8.28
C VAL A 113 3.16 -19.79 8.02
N ASP A 114 3.07 -20.99 8.61
CA ASP A 114 1.89 -21.86 8.49
C ASP A 114 0.78 -21.49 9.50
N HIS A 115 1.07 -20.61 10.46
CA HIS A 115 0.16 -20.17 11.52
C HIS A 115 0.19 -18.64 11.60
N LEU A 116 -0.71 -18.00 10.83
CA LEU A 116 -0.69 -16.55 10.61
C LEU A 116 -1.67 -15.77 11.49
N ASP A 117 -2.45 -16.42 12.36
CA ASP A 117 -3.50 -15.75 13.14
C ASP A 117 -2.93 -14.60 13.98
N ARG A 118 -1.84 -14.83 14.70
CA ARG A 118 -1.20 -13.79 15.53
C ARG A 118 -0.60 -12.65 14.70
N TYR A 119 -0.11 -12.96 13.49
CA TYR A 119 0.37 -11.95 12.55
C TYR A 119 -0.79 -11.07 12.06
N TRP A 120 -1.92 -11.68 11.70
CA TRP A 120 -3.11 -10.95 11.26
C TRP A 120 -3.75 -10.15 12.39
N ASP A 121 -3.75 -10.64 13.63
CA ASP A 121 -4.16 -9.87 14.80
C ASP A 121 -3.32 -8.60 14.96
N PHE A 122 -1.99 -8.72 14.79
CA PHE A 122 -1.07 -7.58 14.79
C PHE A 122 -1.41 -6.59 13.67
N VAL A 123 -1.52 -7.07 12.42
CA VAL A 123 -1.85 -6.21 11.28
C VAL A 123 -3.19 -5.50 11.50
N HIS A 124 -4.19 -6.22 12.00
CA HIS A 124 -5.51 -5.66 12.30
C HIS A 124 -5.44 -4.57 13.37
N CYS A 125 -4.70 -4.80 14.46
CA CYS A 125 -4.44 -3.77 15.48
C CYS A 125 -3.91 -2.47 14.86
N THR A 126 -2.89 -2.57 14.01
CA THR A 126 -2.29 -1.38 13.38
C THR A 126 -3.26 -0.70 12.42
N LYS A 127 -4.04 -1.46 11.65
CA LYS A 127 -5.02 -0.92 10.70
C LYS A 127 -6.19 -0.22 11.39
N GLN A 128 -6.64 -0.73 12.52
CA GLN A 128 -7.65 -0.06 13.34
C GLN A 128 -7.12 1.27 13.86
N ALA A 129 -5.91 1.26 14.44
CA ALA A 129 -5.30 2.47 14.99
C ALA A 129 -5.06 3.54 13.92
N LEU A 130 -4.62 3.13 12.72
CA LEU A 130 -4.38 4.04 11.59
C LEU A 130 -5.66 4.50 10.88
N GLY A 131 -6.76 3.76 11.00
CA GLY A 131 -8.00 4.06 10.29
C GLY A 131 -7.90 3.92 8.75
N PRO A 132 -8.82 4.58 8.01
CA PRO A 132 -8.79 4.59 6.54
C PRO A 132 -7.54 5.27 5.97
N ALA A 133 -7.32 5.09 4.67
CA ALA A 133 -6.24 5.73 3.94
C ALA A 133 -6.25 7.26 4.13
N ARG A 134 -5.10 7.85 4.44
CA ARG A 134 -4.99 9.22 4.96
C ARG A 134 -3.69 9.90 4.59
N ALA A 135 -3.73 11.22 4.49
CA ALA A 135 -2.58 12.10 4.45
C ALA A 135 -2.42 12.80 5.81
N TRP A 136 -1.30 12.54 6.48
CA TRP A 136 -0.90 13.18 7.73
C TRP A 136 0.04 14.35 7.44
N LYS A 137 -0.30 15.53 7.97
CA LYS A 137 0.59 16.69 8.01
C LYS A 137 1.21 16.77 9.39
N LEU A 138 2.50 16.46 9.48
CA LEU A 138 3.24 16.34 10.72
C LEU A 138 4.13 17.58 10.91
N PRO A 139 4.54 17.91 12.15
CA PRO A 139 5.37 19.10 12.40
C PRO A 139 6.69 19.11 11.61
N THR A 140 7.23 17.94 11.28
CA THR A 140 8.54 17.78 10.64
C THR A 140 8.45 17.35 9.18
N GLY A 141 7.26 17.03 8.66
CA GLY A 141 7.07 16.53 7.30
C GLY A 141 5.65 16.01 7.06
N SER A 142 5.49 15.11 6.10
CA SER A 142 4.18 14.63 5.67
C SER A 142 4.24 13.18 5.18
N LEU A 143 3.20 12.42 5.50
CA LEU A 143 3.08 11.02 5.14
C LEU A 143 1.70 10.78 4.53
N THR A 144 1.64 10.03 3.45
CA THR A 144 0.37 9.63 2.82
C THR A 144 0.32 8.12 2.67
N ALA A 145 -0.75 7.52 3.21
CA ALA A 145 -1.17 6.17 2.90
C ALA A 145 -2.29 6.24 1.86
N TRP A 146 -2.03 5.76 0.66
CA TRP A 146 -2.99 5.79 -0.45
C TRP A 146 -4.12 4.76 -0.27
N PRO A 147 -5.34 5.10 -0.74
CA PRO A 147 -6.41 4.12 -0.84
C PRO A 147 -6.02 2.96 -1.75
N ARG A 148 -6.68 1.81 -1.56
CA ARG A 148 -6.49 0.63 -2.41
C ARG A 148 -6.77 1.02 -3.87
N PHE A 149 -5.96 0.50 -4.80
CA PHE A 149 -6.00 0.77 -6.24
C PHE A 149 -5.57 2.17 -6.70
N GLU A 150 -5.29 3.11 -5.79
CA GLU A 150 -5.03 4.51 -6.14
C GLU A 150 -3.55 4.87 -6.25
N PHE A 151 -2.67 3.94 -5.88
CA PHE A 151 -1.23 4.12 -5.97
C PHE A 151 -0.67 3.67 -7.33
N PHE A 152 0.61 3.99 -7.60
CA PHE A 152 1.22 3.64 -8.87
C PHE A 152 1.38 2.14 -9.10
N ALA A 153 1.34 1.35 -8.03
CA ALA A 153 1.48 -0.10 -8.04
C ALA A 153 0.27 -0.79 -7.39
N VAL A 154 -0.05 -2.00 -7.87
CA VAL A 154 -1.19 -2.78 -7.39
C VAL A 154 -0.95 -4.28 -7.52
N ASP A 155 -1.56 -5.10 -6.67
CA ASP A 155 -1.44 -6.57 -6.78
C ASP A 155 -2.15 -7.05 -8.07
N TYR A 156 -1.43 -7.75 -8.95
CA TYR A 156 -1.89 -8.04 -10.31
C TYR A 156 -3.14 -8.92 -10.37
N GLN A 157 -3.32 -9.81 -9.38
CA GLN A 157 -4.39 -10.81 -9.36
C GLN A 157 -5.77 -10.14 -9.37
N VAL A 158 -5.85 -8.92 -8.85
CA VAL A 158 -7.13 -8.24 -8.66
C VAL A 158 -7.68 -7.66 -9.96
N PHE A 159 -6.80 -7.35 -10.90
CA PHE A 159 -7.19 -6.84 -12.22
C PHE A 159 -7.08 -7.87 -13.34
N ASP A 160 -6.81 -9.14 -13.03
CA ASP A 160 -6.60 -10.18 -14.05
C ASP A 160 -5.62 -9.70 -15.14
N GLN A 161 -4.49 -9.13 -14.70
CA GLN A 161 -3.48 -8.48 -15.55
C GLN A 161 -3.95 -7.27 -16.37
N SER A 162 -5.19 -6.81 -16.23
CA SER A 162 -5.72 -5.67 -16.98
C SER A 162 -5.22 -4.33 -16.43
N ALA A 163 -4.88 -3.41 -17.33
CA ALA A 163 -4.49 -2.04 -17.02
C ALA A 163 -5.11 -1.06 -18.02
N SER A 164 -4.93 0.23 -17.79
CA SER A 164 -5.43 1.28 -18.69
C SER A 164 -4.38 2.35 -18.89
N ASN A 165 -4.31 2.87 -20.12
CA ASN A 165 -3.47 4.01 -20.47
C ASN A 165 -4.07 5.37 -20.04
N GLU A 166 -5.26 5.37 -19.43
CA GLU A 166 -5.95 6.58 -18.99
C GLU A 166 -6.04 6.68 -17.47
N VAL A 167 -6.33 5.57 -16.77
CA VAL A 167 -6.65 5.56 -15.34
C VAL A 167 -5.98 4.40 -14.58
N GLY A 168 -5.97 4.50 -13.25
CA GLY A 168 -5.54 3.42 -12.35
C GLY A 168 -4.04 3.37 -12.04
N PRO A 169 -3.52 2.20 -11.64
CA PRO A 169 -2.10 1.93 -11.42
C PRO A 169 -1.31 1.82 -12.72
N VAL A 170 0.00 2.07 -12.66
CA VAL A 170 0.92 1.90 -13.81
C VAL A 170 1.60 0.54 -13.78
N PHE A 171 1.82 0.02 -12.58
CA PHE A 171 2.56 -1.20 -12.34
C PHE A 171 1.71 -2.27 -11.65
N HIS A 172 1.97 -3.52 -12.03
CA HIS A 172 1.41 -4.70 -11.39
C HIS A 172 2.49 -5.42 -10.58
N HIS A 173 2.20 -5.66 -9.31
CA HIS A 173 3.07 -6.28 -8.32
C HIS A 173 2.69 -7.76 -8.10
N GLY A 174 3.68 -8.57 -7.71
CA GLY A 174 3.48 -9.98 -7.33
C GLY A 174 3.69 -10.97 -8.48
N ILE A 175 4.41 -10.57 -9.54
CA ILE A 175 4.62 -11.40 -10.74
C ILE A 175 5.78 -12.36 -10.50
N LYS A 176 5.47 -13.57 -10.02
CA LYS A 176 6.49 -14.57 -9.66
C LYS A 176 6.90 -15.51 -10.80
N GLU A 177 6.20 -15.47 -11.92
CA GLU A 177 6.40 -16.37 -13.06
C GLU A 177 6.81 -15.58 -14.30
N ASP A 178 7.93 -15.97 -14.90
CA ASP A 178 8.45 -15.40 -16.15
C ASP A 178 7.45 -15.54 -17.30
N LYS A 179 6.75 -16.69 -17.37
CA LYS A 179 5.71 -16.96 -18.36
C LYS A 179 4.59 -15.93 -18.32
N LEU A 180 4.18 -15.48 -17.13
CA LEU A 180 3.13 -14.47 -17.03
C LEU A 180 3.56 -13.16 -17.71
N VAL A 181 4.84 -12.80 -17.60
CA VAL A 181 5.41 -11.63 -18.29
C VAL A 181 5.38 -11.81 -19.81
N THR A 182 5.86 -12.95 -20.32
CA THR A 182 6.05 -13.18 -21.76
C THR A 182 4.80 -13.63 -22.51
N GLU A 183 3.81 -14.19 -21.82
CA GLU A 183 2.58 -14.71 -22.44
C GLU A 183 1.40 -13.76 -22.24
N SER A 184 1.30 -13.10 -21.08
CA SER A 184 0.20 -12.16 -20.79
C SER A 184 0.58 -10.71 -21.05
N TYR A 185 1.71 -10.23 -20.51
CA TYR A 185 2.02 -8.79 -20.52
C TYR A 185 2.67 -8.30 -21.81
N TYR A 186 3.69 -8.99 -22.32
CA TYR A 186 4.51 -8.50 -23.43
C TYR A 186 4.40 -9.43 -24.63
N GLY A 187 4.00 -8.88 -25.78
CA GLY A 187 4.05 -9.60 -27.06
C GLY A 187 5.47 -9.67 -27.65
N ASP A 188 6.34 -8.73 -27.26
CA ASP A 188 7.78 -8.77 -27.54
C ASP A 188 8.54 -8.08 -26.40
N LEU A 189 9.11 -8.88 -25.50
CA LEU A 189 9.85 -8.39 -24.34
C LEU A 189 11.16 -7.67 -24.74
N SER A 190 11.79 -8.07 -25.84
CA SER A 190 13.06 -7.48 -26.29
C SER A 190 12.90 -6.03 -26.74
N GLN A 191 11.68 -5.66 -27.16
CA GLN A 191 11.30 -4.30 -27.56
C GLN A 191 10.45 -3.60 -26.50
N CYS A 192 10.24 -4.20 -25.32
CA CYS A 192 9.29 -3.73 -24.31
C CYS A 192 7.89 -3.48 -24.88
N LYS A 193 7.48 -4.27 -25.87
CA LYS A 193 6.18 -4.13 -26.55
C LYS A 193 5.11 -4.90 -25.78
N LEU A 194 4.19 -4.16 -25.19
CA LEU A 194 3.04 -4.72 -24.47
C LEU A 194 2.13 -5.51 -25.43
N ASN A 195 1.52 -6.58 -24.92
CA ASN A 195 0.40 -7.25 -25.54
C ASN A 195 -0.89 -6.47 -25.24
N GLU A 196 -1.10 -5.38 -25.99
CA GLU A 196 -2.17 -4.42 -25.72
C GLU A 196 -3.56 -5.06 -25.69
N THR A 197 -3.83 -6.06 -26.54
CA THR A 197 -5.13 -6.75 -26.55
C THR A 197 -5.42 -7.50 -25.24
N ASN A 198 -4.39 -8.08 -24.64
CA ASN A 198 -4.53 -8.80 -23.38
C ASN A 198 -4.59 -7.83 -22.19
N VAL A 199 -3.66 -6.87 -22.13
CA VAL A 199 -3.44 -6.02 -20.96
C VAL A 199 -4.31 -4.78 -20.96
N LEU A 200 -4.41 -4.05 -22.07
CA LEU A 200 -5.02 -2.72 -22.06
C LEU A 200 -6.53 -2.79 -22.21
N LYS A 201 -7.22 -2.12 -21.29
CA LYS A 201 -8.66 -1.90 -21.29
C LYS A 201 -8.95 -0.40 -21.33
N SER A 202 -10.15 -0.05 -21.79
CA SER A 202 -10.64 1.31 -21.65
C SER A 202 -10.73 1.71 -20.18
N ALA A 203 -10.74 3.02 -19.90
CA ALA A 203 -10.90 3.52 -18.54
C ALA A 203 -12.18 2.99 -17.86
N THR A 204 -13.27 2.92 -18.62
CA THR A 204 -14.57 2.40 -18.15
C THR A 204 -14.48 0.93 -17.76
N GLU A 205 -13.91 0.08 -18.62
CA GLU A 205 -13.81 -1.37 -18.35
C GLU A 205 -12.96 -1.65 -17.09
N LEU A 206 -11.82 -0.97 -16.96
CA LEU A 206 -10.96 -1.13 -15.79
C LEU A 206 -11.63 -0.59 -14.51
N GLY A 207 -12.31 0.56 -14.62
CA GLY A 207 -13.06 1.16 -13.51
C GLY A 207 -14.22 0.31 -13.02
N GLU A 208 -14.98 -0.30 -13.94
CA GLU A 208 -16.04 -1.25 -13.60
C GLU A 208 -15.47 -2.49 -12.93
N GLN A 209 -14.31 -3.00 -13.39
CA GLN A 209 -13.64 -4.12 -12.73
C GLN A 209 -13.19 -3.76 -11.32
N ALA A 210 -12.57 -2.60 -11.12
CA ALA A 210 -12.17 -2.09 -9.81
C ALA A 210 -13.38 -2.00 -8.86
N SER A 211 -14.50 -1.48 -9.37
CA SER A 211 -15.73 -1.31 -8.60
C SER A 211 -16.34 -2.65 -8.21
N ARG A 212 -16.42 -3.61 -9.15
CA ARG A 212 -16.88 -4.98 -8.87
C ARG A 212 -16.05 -5.67 -7.79
N VAL A 213 -14.72 -5.55 -7.84
CA VAL A 213 -13.87 -6.10 -6.78
C VAL A 213 -14.17 -5.42 -5.46
N ALA A 214 -14.21 -4.09 -5.45
CA ALA A 214 -14.40 -3.34 -4.21
C ALA A 214 -15.77 -3.60 -3.54
N GLU A 215 -16.80 -3.88 -4.34
CA GLU A 215 -18.12 -4.31 -3.89
C GLU A 215 -18.12 -5.77 -3.39
N ALA A 216 -17.32 -6.64 -4.00
CA ALA A 216 -17.22 -8.05 -3.62
C ALA A 216 -16.48 -8.27 -2.28
N TYR A 217 -15.65 -7.31 -1.85
CA TYR A 217 -14.85 -7.40 -0.63
C TYR A 217 -15.07 -6.21 0.32
N PRO A 218 -16.28 -6.05 0.89
CA PRO A 218 -16.65 -4.89 1.69
C PRO A 218 -15.83 -4.72 2.99
N GLU A 219 -15.09 -5.73 3.42
CA GLU A 219 -14.16 -5.67 4.55
C GLU A 219 -12.86 -4.89 4.25
N PHE A 220 -12.48 -4.77 2.98
CA PHE A 220 -11.27 -4.06 2.55
C PHE A 220 -11.56 -2.66 2.03
N PHE A 221 -12.77 -2.42 1.55
CA PHE A 221 -13.19 -1.18 0.92
C PHE A 221 -14.31 -0.52 1.72
N PRO A 222 -14.19 0.77 2.07
CA PRO A 222 -15.20 1.43 2.88
C PRO A 222 -16.52 1.51 2.11
N GLN A 223 -17.61 1.11 2.75
CA GLN A 223 -18.92 1.00 2.10
C GLN A 223 -19.87 2.14 2.47
N GLY A 224 -20.95 2.28 1.68
CA GLY A 224 -22.05 3.21 1.93
C GLY A 224 -22.04 4.45 1.04
N SER A 225 -22.92 5.40 1.35
CA SER A 225 -23.05 6.65 0.58
C SER A 225 -22.34 7.84 1.22
N ASN A 226 -22.04 7.76 2.52
CA ASN A 226 -21.50 8.88 3.31
C ASN A 226 -19.97 8.86 3.48
N CYS A 227 -19.26 7.90 2.89
CA CYS A 227 -17.79 7.89 2.95
C CYS A 227 -17.19 8.52 1.68
N GLN A 228 -16.04 9.20 1.80
CA GLN A 228 -15.37 9.86 0.67
C GLN A 228 -14.63 8.86 -0.23
N GLN A 229 -14.19 7.75 0.36
CA GLN A 229 -13.41 6.70 -0.32
C GLN A 229 -14.27 5.53 -0.79
N CYS A 230 -15.59 5.72 -0.81
CA CYS A 230 -16.55 4.66 -1.12
C CYS A 230 -16.44 4.27 -2.58
N PRO A 231 -16.44 2.97 -2.91
CA PRO A 231 -16.23 2.50 -4.28
C PRO A 231 -17.11 3.21 -5.32
N GLY A 232 -18.40 3.32 -5.04
CA GLY A 232 -19.37 3.97 -5.94
C GLY A 232 -19.16 5.47 -6.18
N LYS A 233 -18.26 6.15 -5.46
CA LYS A 233 -17.96 7.58 -5.69
C LYS A 233 -16.76 7.81 -6.60
N CYS A 234 -15.74 6.98 -6.48
CA CYS A 234 -14.42 7.33 -7.00
C CYS A 234 -13.67 6.15 -7.63
N MET A 235 -14.06 4.90 -7.36
CA MET A 235 -13.31 3.73 -7.81
C MET A 235 -13.42 3.51 -9.32
N ALA A 236 -14.61 3.72 -9.88
CA ALA A 236 -14.85 3.61 -11.31
C ALA A 236 -13.98 4.57 -12.15
N THR A 237 -13.45 5.63 -11.53
CA THR A 237 -12.63 6.63 -12.21
C THR A 237 -11.22 6.72 -11.64
N PHE A 238 -10.86 5.88 -10.66
CA PHE A 238 -9.58 5.93 -9.95
C PHE A 238 -9.24 7.34 -9.42
N THR A 239 -10.23 7.92 -8.74
CA THR A 239 -10.16 9.27 -8.17
C THR A 239 -10.23 9.26 -6.65
N CYS A 240 -10.21 8.09 -6.00
CA CYS A 240 -10.31 8.04 -4.55
C CYS A 240 -9.08 8.69 -3.92
N GLN A 241 -9.29 9.70 -3.09
CA GLN A 241 -8.21 10.43 -2.43
C GLN A 241 -7.99 9.89 -1.00
N PRO A 242 -6.75 9.95 -0.48
CA PRO A 242 -6.52 9.83 0.95
C PRO A 242 -7.37 10.87 1.70
N LEU A 243 -7.93 10.50 2.86
CA LEU A 243 -8.57 11.47 3.74
C LEU A 243 -7.52 12.48 4.21
N LEU A 244 -7.88 13.75 4.36
CA LEU A 244 -7.06 14.74 5.05
C LEU A 244 -7.07 14.46 6.55
N ASP A 245 -6.01 14.84 7.25
CA ASP A 245 -5.84 14.58 8.69
C ASP A 245 -7.05 15.00 9.56
N ALA A 246 -7.74 16.08 9.20
CA ALA A 246 -8.91 16.57 9.92
C ALA A 246 -10.25 15.89 9.53
N GLU A 247 -10.28 15.07 8.49
CA GLU A 247 -11.51 14.44 7.99
C GLU A 247 -11.88 13.17 8.76
N GLU A 248 -13.17 12.93 8.95
CA GLU A 248 -13.69 11.73 9.61
C GLU A 248 -13.77 10.54 8.64
N PRO A 249 -13.59 9.29 9.14
CA PRO A 249 -13.28 8.95 10.53
C PRO A 249 -11.79 9.17 10.85
N ARG A 250 -11.51 9.86 11.95
CA ARG A 250 -10.13 10.14 12.38
C ARG A 250 -9.48 8.92 13.06
N PRO A 251 -8.16 8.70 12.88
CA PRO A 251 -7.39 7.81 13.71
C PRO A 251 -7.42 8.28 15.17
N ALA A 252 -7.30 7.36 16.13
CA ALA A 252 -7.11 7.75 17.52
C ALA A 252 -5.74 8.45 17.66
N GLN A 253 -5.71 9.70 18.11
CA GLN A 253 -4.52 10.55 18.18
C GLN A 253 -4.04 10.69 19.63
N VAL A 254 -2.71 10.65 19.87
CA VAL A 254 -2.13 10.67 21.24
C VAL A 254 -2.37 12.04 21.88
N ASN A 255 -3.53 12.19 22.52
CA ASN A 255 -4.07 13.34 23.27
C ASN A 255 -4.15 14.71 22.55
N GLY A 256 -5.22 15.50 22.71
CA GLY A 256 -6.24 15.42 23.76
C GLY A 256 -7.62 15.87 23.28
N THR A 257 -8.50 14.91 23.06
CA THR A 257 -9.87 14.78 23.61
C THR A 257 -10.54 13.65 22.84
N ASN A 258 -10.78 12.54 23.52
CA ASN A 258 -11.30 11.30 22.97
C ASN A 258 -12.84 11.31 23.00
N PRO A 259 -13.50 10.88 21.93
CA PRO A 259 -14.52 9.85 22.09
C PRO A 259 -14.37 8.77 21.01
N TYR A 260 -14.32 7.50 21.39
CA TYR A 260 -15.22 6.42 20.96
C TYR A 260 -14.58 5.05 21.24
N ASN A 261 -15.33 4.21 21.97
CA ASN A 261 -15.08 2.77 22.10
C ASN A 261 -15.81 2.05 20.95
N PHE A 262 -15.11 1.20 20.19
CA PHE A 262 -15.75 0.24 19.30
C PHE A 262 -15.46 -1.20 19.75
N HIS A 263 -16.51 -2.02 19.76
CA HIS A 263 -16.48 -3.45 20.04
C HIS A 263 -16.31 -4.25 18.74
N PHE A 264 -15.57 -5.37 18.81
CA PHE A 264 -15.19 -6.20 17.67
C PHE A 264 -16.05 -7.45 17.48
N HIS A 265 -16.29 -7.79 16.21
CA HIS A 265 -16.54 -9.14 15.75
C HIS A 265 -15.48 -9.52 14.71
N LEU A 266 -14.72 -10.58 15.00
CA LEU A 266 -13.72 -11.18 14.11
C LEU A 266 -14.41 -12.18 13.19
N THR A 267 -14.14 -12.13 11.89
CA THR A 267 -14.43 -13.22 10.95
C THR A 267 -13.14 -13.62 10.24
N HIS A 268 -12.75 -14.89 10.42
CA HIS A 268 -11.58 -15.53 9.83
C HIS A 268 -11.81 -15.82 8.35
N VAL A 269 -10.85 -15.47 7.47
CA VAL A 269 -10.87 -15.82 6.03
C VAL A 269 -9.78 -16.87 5.78
N PRO A 270 -10.12 -18.10 5.36
CA PRO A 270 -9.12 -19.12 5.03
C PRO A 270 -8.54 -18.89 3.62
N GLY A 271 -7.22 -19.00 3.44
CA GLY A 271 -6.67 -19.40 2.13
C GLY A 271 -5.40 -18.73 1.56
N SER A 272 -4.69 -17.84 2.25
CA SER A 272 -3.44 -17.26 1.70
C SER A 272 -2.20 -18.04 2.18
N ARG A 273 -1.53 -18.75 1.26
CA ARG A 273 -0.16 -19.28 1.51
C ARG A 273 0.84 -18.16 1.25
N ALA A 274 1.68 -17.85 2.23
CA ALA A 274 2.78 -16.92 2.09
C ALA A 274 4.03 -17.64 1.55
N HIS A 275 4.58 -17.16 0.43
CA HIS A 275 5.90 -17.54 -0.07
C HIS A 275 6.88 -16.37 0.07
N SER A 276 8.14 -16.70 0.34
CA SER A 276 9.26 -15.81 0.70
C SER A 276 9.62 -14.77 -0.36
N TRP A 277 10.02 -13.57 0.08
CA TRP A 277 10.37 -12.41 -0.76
C TRP A 277 11.89 -12.19 -0.87
N GLY A 278 12.31 -11.73 -2.05
CA GLY A 278 13.68 -11.32 -2.41
C GLY A 278 13.77 -9.82 -2.68
N TRP A 279 15.00 -9.31 -2.60
CA TRP A 279 15.43 -7.90 -2.55
C TRP A 279 14.87 -6.96 -3.64
N SER A 280 14.46 -5.75 -3.22
CA SER A 280 14.00 -4.63 -4.06
C SER A 280 15.15 -3.91 -4.80
N SER A 281 14.85 -3.29 -5.94
CA SER A 281 15.81 -2.52 -6.77
C SER A 281 15.44 -1.03 -6.83
N PHE A 282 16.43 -0.14 -6.83
CA PHE A 282 16.21 1.32 -6.84
C PHE A 282 16.21 1.89 -8.27
N TRP A 283 15.17 2.65 -8.63
CA TRP A 283 15.11 3.39 -9.90
C TRP A 283 15.11 4.90 -9.65
N LYS A 284 15.87 5.65 -10.46
CA LYS A 284 15.94 7.12 -10.41
C LYS A 284 15.00 7.70 -11.47
N LEU A 285 13.91 8.33 -11.04
CA LEU A 285 13.06 9.15 -11.92
C LEU A 285 13.81 10.46 -12.23
N ARG A 286 13.82 10.87 -13.51
CA ARG A 286 14.54 12.07 -13.98
C ARG A 286 13.70 13.31 -13.81
#